data_AF-A0A5C6CE45-F1
#
_entry.id   AF-A0A5C6CE45-F1
#
_cell.length_a   1.000
_cell.length_b   1.000
_cell.length_c   1.000
_cell.angle_alpha   90.00
_cell.angle_beta   90.00
_cell.angle_gamma   90.00
#
_symmetry.space_group_name_H-M   'P 1'
#
loop_
_entity.id
_entity.type
_entity.pdbx_description
1 polymer ?
#
loop_
_entity_poly.entity_id
_entity_poly.type
_entity_poly.pdbx_seq_one_letter_code
_entity_poly.pdbx_strand_id
1 'polypeptide(L)'
;MNPAQLDHLLATYRDGLLGDTLPFWTKHCVDREQGGFMMSLDRAGNVIDTDKGVWQQCRFTWLLGELYNHVEPRQEWLELAKHGANFIDTHCFDPADSRMWFHLTRDGTPIRKRRYAFSESFAAIAYGELAKATGESHYAEKAQRTFERFIDHNLNPQGVEPKFTHTRPTRSIGFPMIAIATAQELRESIGLASANEWIDRGIDDIRRYHLKPQIECVMETVGIHGEPLDHFDGRLLNPGHAIEAAWFLMREGQWRGDQELIHTGCRMLDWMWHRGWDETHGGILYFVDVDGHSVQEYWHDMKFWWPQNETIIATLMAYTLTGNPRYLQWHQQIHDWAYSHFPDPQHGEWFGYLHRDGSVSSQLKGGLWKGPFHLPRMQLVCWKRLAQWKIESSQSANAERGHDPQSLL
;
A
#
# COMPACT_ATOMS: atom_id res chain seq x y z
N MET A 1 -0.33 -21.63 -13.15
CA MET A 1 -1.74 -21.21 -13.01
C MET A 1 -2.49 -21.73 -14.23
N ASN A 2 -3.62 -22.42 -14.04
CA ASN A 2 -4.40 -22.90 -15.19
C ASN A 2 -5.29 -21.77 -15.76
N PRO A 3 -5.77 -21.86 -17.01
CA PRO A 3 -6.55 -20.79 -17.63
C PRO A 3 -7.83 -20.40 -16.89
N ALA A 4 -8.56 -21.38 -16.33
CA ALA A 4 -9.79 -21.11 -15.60
C ALA A 4 -9.54 -20.32 -14.29
N GLN A 5 -8.48 -20.69 -13.57
CA GLN A 5 -8.03 -19.97 -12.36
C GLN A 5 -7.59 -18.54 -12.71
N LEU A 6 -6.87 -18.36 -13.82
CA LEU A 6 -6.45 -17.03 -14.29
C LEU A 6 -7.65 -16.14 -14.63
N ASP A 7 -8.61 -16.65 -15.39
CA ASP A 7 -9.81 -15.90 -15.77
C ASP A 7 -10.70 -15.58 -14.56
N HIS A 8 -10.79 -16.50 -13.59
CA HIS A 8 -11.47 -16.26 -12.33
C HIS A 8 -10.81 -15.12 -11.53
N LEU A 9 -9.49 -15.17 -11.31
CA LEU A 9 -8.77 -14.13 -10.58
C LEU A 9 -8.86 -12.77 -11.29
N LEU A 10 -8.74 -12.74 -12.63
CA LEU A 10 -8.92 -11.52 -13.42
C LEU A 10 -10.30 -10.89 -13.18
N ALA A 11 -11.37 -11.69 -13.22
CA ALA A 11 -12.72 -11.22 -12.94
C ALA A 11 -12.85 -10.76 -11.48
N THR A 12 -12.40 -11.55 -10.52
CA THR A 12 -12.46 -11.21 -9.08
C THR A 12 -11.83 -9.86 -8.77
N TYR A 13 -10.65 -9.57 -9.35
CA TYR A 13 -9.98 -8.30 -9.09
C TYR A 13 -10.55 -7.13 -9.90
N ARG A 14 -10.74 -7.29 -11.21
CA ARG A 14 -11.28 -6.23 -12.07
C ARG A 14 -12.71 -5.87 -11.70
N ASP A 15 -13.59 -6.87 -11.62
CA ASP A 15 -15.01 -6.67 -11.40
C ASP A 15 -15.28 -6.33 -9.93
N GLY A 16 -14.48 -6.86 -9.00
CA GLY A 16 -14.48 -6.42 -7.60
C GLY A 16 -14.10 -4.95 -7.44
N LEU A 17 -13.11 -4.45 -8.18
CA LEU A 17 -12.74 -3.04 -8.17
C LEU A 17 -13.82 -2.14 -8.76
N LEU A 18 -14.21 -2.43 -10.01
CA LEU A 18 -15.05 -1.53 -10.81
C LEU A 18 -16.55 -1.68 -10.53
N GLY A 19 -16.98 -2.86 -10.08
CA GLY A 19 -18.38 -3.20 -9.83
C GLY A 19 -18.80 -3.16 -8.36
N ASP A 20 -17.86 -3.17 -7.42
CA ASP A 20 -18.16 -3.21 -5.98
C ASP A 20 -17.41 -2.14 -5.18
N THR A 21 -16.08 -2.24 -5.09
CA THR A 21 -15.26 -1.42 -4.19
C THR A 21 -15.32 0.07 -4.55
N LEU A 22 -15.02 0.45 -5.79
CA LEU A 22 -15.04 1.84 -6.20
C LEU A 22 -16.46 2.46 -6.13
N PRO A 23 -17.53 1.80 -6.65
CA PRO A 23 -18.89 2.30 -6.51
C PRO A 23 -19.35 2.52 -5.07
N PHE A 24 -18.94 1.68 -4.11
CA PHE A 24 -19.21 1.90 -2.69
C PHE A 24 -18.67 3.27 -2.25
N TRP A 25 -17.39 3.55 -2.52
CA TRP A 25 -16.76 4.79 -2.08
C TRP A 25 -17.31 6.02 -2.80
N THR A 26 -17.43 6.00 -4.14
CA THR A 26 -17.91 7.18 -4.88
C THR A 26 -19.37 7.54 -4.55
N LYS A 27 -20.19 6.55 -4.19
CA LYS A 27 -21.57 6.77 -3.74
C LYS A 27 -21.66 7.35 -2.33
N HIS A 28 -20.84 6.86 -1.40
CA HIS A 28 -21.07 7.07 0.03
C HIS A 28 -20.18 8.14 0.67
N CYS A 29 -18.98 8.40 0.14
CA CYS A 29 -18.02 9.28 0.83
C CYS A 29 -17.92 10.72 0.27
N VAL A 30 -18.46 11.04 -0.89
CA VAL A 30 -18.20 12.36 -1.52
C VAL A 30 -18.95 13.48 -0.80
N ASP A 31 -18.22 14.37 -0.11
CA ASP A 31 -18.80 15.55 0.54
C ASP A 31 -18.88 16.70 -0.47
N ARG A 32 -20.03 16.84 -1.12
CA ARG A 32 -20.27 17.88 -2.13
C ARG A 32 -20.51 19.27 -1.52
N GLU A 33 -20.75 19.36 -0.22
CA GLU A 33 -21.03 20.63 0.46
C GLU A 33 -19.74 21.32 0.94
N GLN A 34 -18.82 20.56 1.55
CA GLN A 34 -17.59 21.11 2.16
C GLN A 34 -16.30 20.66 1.46
N GLY A 35 -16.41 19.93 0.33
CA GLY A 35 -15.24 19.39 -0.36
C GLY A 35 -14.66 18.14 0.32
N GLY A 36 -13.81 17.41 -0.39
CA GLY A 36 -13.18 16.19 0.12
C GLY A 36 -14.17 15.04 0.35
N PHE A 37 -13.77 14.12 1.23
CA PHE A 37 -14.42 12.82 1.41
C PHE A 37 -14.66 12.44 2.87
N MET A 38 -15.85 11.92 3.17
CA MET A 38 -16.30 11.37 4.44
C MET A 38 -15.96 9.89 4.56
N MET A 39 -14.86 9.59 5.25
CA MET A 39 -14.32 8.24 5.29
C MET A 39 -14.88 7.39 6.42
N SER A 40 -15.42 7.98 7.48
CA SER A 40 -15.98 7.25 8.62
C SER A 40 -17.38 6.73 8.29
N LEU A 41 -17.40 5.58 7.62
CA LEU A 41 -18.61 4.92 7.12
C LEU A 41 -18.93 3.66 7.92
N ASP A 42 -20.20 3.52 8.31
CA ASP A 42 -20.72 2.26 8.85
C ASP A 42 -20.84 1.17 7.76
N ARG A 43 -21.35 0.00 8.16
CA ARG A 43 -21.52 -1.15 7.26
C ARG A 43 -22.30 -0.83 5.99
N ALA A 44 -23.36 -0.04 6.12
CA ALA A 44 -24.27 0.30 5.04
C ALA A 44 -23.80 1.51 4.22
N GLY A 45 -22.65 2.11 4.58
CA GLY A 45 -22.12 3.29 3.94
C GLY A 45 -22.74 4.60 4.45
N ASN A 46 -23.38 4.61 5.63
CA ASN A 46 -23.80 5.87 6.24
C ASN A 46 -22.61 6.53 6.92
N VAL A 47 -22.52 7.85 6.80
CA VAL A 47 -21.53 8.66 7.51
C VAL A 47 -21.89 8.68 9.00
N ILE A 48 -20.98 8.22 9.85
CA ILE A 48 -21.16 8.18 11.31
C ILE A 48 -20.23 9.14 12.08
N ASP A 49 -19.23 9.68 11.39
CA ASP A 49 -18.34 10.71 11.90
C ASP A 49 -17.91 11.59 10.70
N THR A 50 -17.77 12.89 10.92
CA THR A 50 -17.57 13.85 9.83
C THR A 50 -16.17 14.44 9.77
N ASP A 51 -15.27 14.04 10.67
CA ASP A 51 -13.88 14.46 10.61
C ASP A 51 -13.15 13.82 9.42
N LYS A 52 -12.21 14.56 8.85
CA LYS A 52 -11.48 14.22 7.62
C LYS A 52 -10.02 13.89 7.94
N GLY A 53 -9.66 12.62 7.78
CA GLY A 53 -8.28 12.16 7.82
C GLY A 53 -7.55 12.52 6.52
N VAL A 54 -6.47 13.30 6.60
CA VAL A 54 -5.74 13.83 5.44
C VAL A 54 -5.17 12.71 4.56
N TRP A 55 -4.67 11.63 5.17
CA TRP A 55 -4.16 10.48 4.41
C TRP A 55 -5.18 9.93 3.43
N GLN A 56 -6.44 9.80 3.86
CA GLN A 56 -7.48 9.23 3.02
C GLN A 56 -7.97 10.20 1.96
N GLN A 57 -7.92 11.51 2.22
CA GLN A 57 -8.15 12.52 1.18
C GLN A 57 -7.17 12.31 0.04
N CYS A 58 -5.87 12.30 0.37
CA CYS A 58 -4.81 12.12 -0.61
C CYS A 58 -4.88 10.76 -1.31
N ARG A 59 -5.07 9.66 -0.56
CA ARG A 59 -5.10 8.31 -1.11
C ARG A 59 -6.29 8.08 -2.06
N PHE A 60 -7.47 8.64 -1.77
CA PHE A 60 -8.59 8.49 -2.69
C PHE A 60 -8.42 9.37 -3.93
N THR A 61 -7.89 10.58 -3.78
CA THR A 61 -7.50 11.42 -4.93
C THR A 61 -6.50 10.71 -5.83
N TRP A 62 -5.47 10.08 -5.26
CA TRP A 62 -4.52 9.25 -6.00
C TRP A 62 -5.24 8.12 -6.74
N LEU A 63 -6.09 7.33 -6.05
CA LEU A 63 -6.76 6.20 -6.69
C LEU A 63 -7.59 6.65 -7.91
N LEU A 64 -8.33 7.75 -7.78
CA LEU A 64 -9.16 8.26 -8.87
C LEU A 64 -8.32 8.73 -10.07
N GLY A 65 -7.17 9.37 -9.82
CA GLY A 65 -6.22 9.76 -10.86
C GLY A 65 -5.54 8.55 -11.52
N GLU A 66 -5.09 7.58 -10.71
CA GLU A 66 -4.50 6.32 -11.15
C GLU A 66 -5.46 5.55 -12.07
N LEU A 67 -6.73 5.43 -11.67
CA LEU A 67 -7.76 4.80 -12.52
C LEU A 67 -8.00 5.57 -13.82
N TYR A 68 -8.02 6.90 -13.78
CA TYR A 68 -8.17 7.73 -14.97
C TYR A 68 -7.02 7.50 -15.96
N ASN A 69 -5.78 7.51 -15.47
CA ASN A 69 -4.57 7.40 -16.28
C ASN A 69 -4.33 5.99 -16.81
N HIS A 70 -4.66 4.97 -16.02
CA HIS A 70 -4.23 3.60 -16.27
C HIS A 70 -5.37 2.64 -16.60
N VAL A 71 -6.64 2.94 -16.30
CA VAL A 71 -7.77 2.06 -16.60
C VAL A 71 -8.62 2.62 -17.73
N GLU A 72 -9.21 3.79 -17.53
CA GLU A 72 -10.08 4.43 -18.51
C GLU A 72 -10.22 5.93 -18.18
N PRO A 73 -10.13 6.85 -19.15
CA PRO A 73 -10.21 8.29 -18.91
C PRO A 73 -11.65 8.76 -18.66
N ARG A 74 -12.31 8.24 -17.61
CA ARG A 74 -13.68 8.61 -17.24
C ARG A 74 -13.69 9.98 -16.57
N GLN A 75 -14.46 10.91 -17.11
CA GLN A 75 -14.54 12.27 -16.58
C GLN A 75 -14.98 12.30 -15.11
N GLU A 76 -15.88 11.41 -14.70
CA GLU A 76 -16.32 11.29 -13.30
C GLU A 76 -15.14 11.10 -12.34
N TRP A 77 -14.17 10.24 -12.69
CA TRP A 77 -13.00 9.98 -11.85
C TRP A 77 -12.10 11.20 -11.77
N LEU A 78 -11.86 11.87 -12.91
CA LEU A 78 -11.06 13.09 -12.94
C LEU A 78 -11.68 14.23 -12.11
N GLU A 79 -12.99 14.44 -12.22
CA GLU A 79 -13.67 15.48 -11.44
C GLU A 79 -13.65 15.18 -9.93
N LEU A 80 -13.81 13.91 -9.54
CA LEU A 80 -13.66 13.53 -8.13
C LEU A 80 -12.20 13.66 -7.64
N ALA A 81 -11.21 13.35 -8.49
CA ALA A 81 -9.80 13.55 -8.15
C ALA A 81 -9.51 15.04 -7.91
N LYS A 82 -9.95 15.92 -8.82
CA LYS A 82 -9.86 17.38 -8.68
C LYS A 82 -10.61 17.90 -7.46
N HIS A 83 -11.78 17.36 -7.15
CA HIS A 83 -12.56 17.68 -5.94
C HIS A 83 -11.75 17.40 -4.67
N GLY A 84 -11.09 16.25 -4.60
CA GLY A 84 -10.22 15.91 -3.48
C GLY A 84 -8.97 16.80 -3.43
N ALA A 85 -8.31 17.06 -4.55
CA ALA A 85 -7.14 17.95 -4.60
C ALA A 85 -7.46 19.40 -4.18
N ASN A 86 -8.63 19.92 -4.55
CA ASN A 86 -9.09 21.23 -4.11
C ASN A 86 -9.24 21.30 -2.58
N PHE A 87 -9.78 20.25 -1.96
CA PHE A 87 -9.85 20.16 -0.50
C PHE A 87 -8.44 20.08 0.13
N ILE A 88 -7.52 19.31 -0.47
CA ILE A 88 -6.14 19.20 -0.01
C ILE A 88 -5.45 20.57 -0.04
N ASP A 89 -5.54 21.28 -1.17
CA ASP A 89 -4.96 22.62 -1.35
C ASP A 89 -5.51 23.64 -0.36
N THR A 90 -6.82 23.59 -0.11
CA THR A 90 -7.51 24.60 0.70
C THR A 90 -7.28 24.40 2.20
N HIS A 91 -7.25 23.16 2.69
CA HIS A 91 -7.35 22.89 4.13
C HIS A 91 -6.21 22.04 4.72
N CYS A 92 -5.47 21.27 3.92
CA CYS A 92 -4.60 20.25 4.49
C CYS A 92 -3.19 20.74 4.86
N PHE A 93 -2.80 21.96 4.47
CA PHE A 93 -1.51 22.55 4.80
C PHE A 93 -1.61 23.49 5.99
N ASP A 94 -0.65 23.41 6.91
CA ASP A 94 -0.47 24.43 7.93
C ASP A 94 0.28 25.64 7.33
N PRO A 95 -0.33 26.83 7.26
CA PRO A 95 0.35 28.02 6.77
C PRO A 95 1.56 28.44 7.61
N ALA A 96 1.67 27.99 8.87
CA ALA A 96 2.76 28.37 9.77
C ALA A 96 4.11 27.70 9.42
N ASP A 97 4.09 26.44 8.95
CA ASP A 97 5.31 25.66 8.67
C ASP A 97 5.27 24.88 7.34
N SER A 98 4.20 25.04 6.55
CA SER A 98 3.95 24.33 5.29
C SER A 98 3.91 22.80 5.39
N ARG A 99 3.89 22.23 6.60
CA ARG A 99 3.61 20.80 6.80
C ARG A 99 2.13 20.53 6.74
N MET A 100 1.78 19.28 6.51
CA MET A 100 0.38 18.90 6.42
C MET A 100 -0.21 18.52 7.77
N TRP A 101 -1.48 18.84 7.95
CA TRP A 101 -2.27 18.28 9.03
C TRP A 101 -2.47 16.77 8.82
N PHE A 102 -2.86 16.08 9.90
CA PHE A 102 -3.27 14.67 9.83
C PHE A 102 -4.79 14.52 9.89
N HIS A 103 -5.46 15.44 10.60
CA HIS A 103 -6.87 15.35 10.94
C HIS A 103 -7.49 16.73 10.97
N LEU A 104 -8.65 16.87 10.33
CA LEU A 104 -9.42 18.09 10.20
C LEU A 104 -10.88 17.81 10.55
N THR A 105 -11.63 18.81 10.99
CA THR A 105 -13.10 18.76 11.03
C THR A 105 -13.67 18.69 9.60
N ARG A 106 -14.98 18.47 9.49
CA ARG A 106 -15.70 18.47 8.20
C ARG A 106 -15.42 19.71 7.34
N ASP A 107 -15.40 20.90 7.93
CA ASP A 107 -15.17 22.18 7.23
C ASP A 107 -13.69 22.51 7.00
N GLY A 108 -12.79 21.59 7.35
CA GLY A 108 -11.35 21.75 7.16
C GLY A 108 -10.62 22.48 8.27
N THR A 109 -11.26 22.75 9.41
CA THR A 109 -10.57 23.29 10.60
C THR A 109 -9.59 22.25 11.17
N PRO A 110 -8.32 22.59 11.43
CA PRO A 110 -7.34 21.60 11.84
C PRO A 110 -7.52 21.11 13.27
N ILE A 111 -7.49 19.78 13.44
CA ILE A 111 -7.61 19.10 14.75
C ILE A 111 -6.25 18.60 15.23
N ARG A 112 -5.49 17.94 14.36
CA ARG A 112 -4.23 17.28 14.74
C ARG A 112 -3.19 17.31 13.65
N LYS A 113 -1.99 17.77 13.99
CA LYS A 113 -0.75 17.50 13.24
C LYS A 113 0.01 16.34 13.85
N ARG A 114 0.66 15.51 13.03
CA ARG A 114 1.54 14.44 13.52
C ARG A 114 3.01 14.90 13.53
N ARG A 115 3.83 14.14 14.26
CA ARG A 115 5.29 14.35 14.33
C ARG A 115 6.04 13.74 13.14
N TYR A 116 5.36 13.00 12.28
CA TYR A 116 5.87 12.40 11.06
C TYR A 116 5.11 12.95 9.85
N ALA A 117 5.71 12.90 8.67
CA ALA A 117 5.25 13.59 7.46
C ALA A 117 4.61 12.66 6.39
N PHE A 118 3.92 11.60 6.80
CA PHE A 118 3.28 10.69 5.84
C PHE A 118 2.09 11.33 5.10
N SER A 119 1.49 12.42 5.61
CA SER A 119 0.45 13.13 4.86
C SER A 119 1.01 13.69 3.55
N GLU A 120 2.23 14.23 3.62
CA GLU A 120 2.97 14.81 2.52
C GLU A 120 3.32 13.77 1.45
N SER A 121 3.72 12.55 1.84
CA SER A 121 3.99 11.47 0.88
C SER A 121 2.74 11.03 0.12
N PHE A 122 1.57 11.00 0.77
CA PHE A 122 0.31 10.67 0.07
C PHE A 122 -0.19 11.83 -0.79
N ALA A 123 0.01 13.08 -0.37
CA ALA A 123 -0.30 14.23 -1.21
C ALA A 123 0.57 14.25 -2.47
N ALA A 124 1.84 13.87 -2.35
CA ALA A 124 2.76 13.81 -3.49
C ALA A 124 2.24 12.89 -4.60
N ILE A 125 1.86 11.65 -4.27
CA ILE A 125 1.33 10.71 -5.27
C ILE A 125 -0.02 11.18 -5.85
N ALA A 126 -0.87 11.81 -5.04
CA ALA A 126 -2.15 12.36 -5.48
C ALA A 126 -1.98 13.47 -6.53
N TYR A 127 -1.08 14.41 -6.27
CA TYR A 127 -0.74 15.46 -7.23
C TYR A 127 0.00 14.91 -8.44
N GLY A 128 0.84 13.88 -8.25
CA GLY A 128 1.54 13.20 -9.34
C GLY A 128 0.57 12.64 -10.38
N GLU A 129 -0.46 11.92 -9.92
CA GLU A 129 -1.48 11.36 -10.82
C GLU A 129 -2.33 12.45 -11.49
N LEU A 130 -2.66 13.53 -10.79
CA LEU A 130 -3.37 14.66 -11.39
C LEU A 130 -2.54 15.39 -12.44
N ALA A 131 -1.23 15.56 -12.21
CA ALA A 131 -0.33 16.15 -13.19
C ALA A 131 -0.31 15.35 -14.48
N LYS A 132 -0.27 14.02 -14.39
CA LYS A 132 -0.35 13.11 -15.54
C LYS A 132 -1.71 13.17 -16.23
N ALA A 133 -2.80 13.21 -15.45
CA ALA A 133 -4.16 13.21 -15.97
C ALA A 133 -4.52 14.51 -16.70
N THR A 134 -4.04 15.67 -16.21
CA THR A 134 -4.42 16.98 -16.76
C THR A 134 -3.34 17.63 -17.63
N GLY A 135 -2.08 17.24 -17.49
CA GLY A 135 -0.94 17.90 -18.11
C GLY A 135 -0.60 19.26 -17.49
N GLU A 136 -1.20 19.63 -16.35
CA GLU A 136 -0.98 20.93 -15.73
C GLU A 136 0.26 20.92 -14.83
N SER A 137 1.26 21.77 -15.15
CA SER A 137 2.57 21.77 -14.49
C SER A 137 2.51 22.05 -12.99
N HIS A 138 1.53 22.83 -12.54
CA HIS A 138 1.40 23.21 -11.13
C HIS A 138 1.14 21.99 -10.22
N TYR A 139 0.50 20.93 -10.73
CA TYR A 139 0.36 19.68 -9.97
C TYR A 139 1.69 18.93 -9.85
N ALA A 140 2.51 18.90 -10.90
CA ALA A 140 3.84 18.28 -10.82
C ALA A 140 4.74 19.02 -9.82
N GLU A 141 4.70 20.35 -9.81
CA GLU A 141 5.42 21.18 -8.84
C GLU A 141 4.97 20.90 -7.39
N LYS A 142 3.66 20.76 -7.16
CA LYS A 142 3.11 20.39 -5.84
C LYS A 142 3.53 18.98 -5.43
N ALA A 143 3.52 18.02 -6.35
CA ALA A 143 3.93 16.65 -6.13
C ALA A 143 5.39 16.57 -5.68
N GLN A 144 6.29 17.23 -6.42
CA GLN A 144 7.70 17.31 -6.07
C GLN A 144 7.91 17.98 -4.71
N ARG A 145 7.31 19.16 -4.48
CA ARG A 145 7.47 19.91 -3.23
C ARG A 145 6.98 19.15 -1.99
N THR A 146 5.87 18.42 -2.12
CA THR A 146 5.34 17.61 -1.00
C THR A 146 6.22 16.39 -0.72
N PHE A 147 6.78 15.77 -1.76
CA PHE A 147 7.76 14.70 -1.57
C PHE A 147 9.06 15.19 -0.92
N GLU A 148 9.61 16.31 -1.37
CA GLU A 148 10.77 16.96 -0.75
C GLU A 148 10.50 17.27 0.72
N ARG A 149 9.30 17.78 1.06
CA ARG A 149 8.90 18.01 2.45
C ARG A 149 8.86 16.74 3.28
N PHE A 150 8.34 15.63 2.73
CA PHE A 150 8.35 14.33 3.39
C PHE A 150 9.79 13.86 3.69
N ILE A 151 10.68 13.97 2.72
CA ILE A 151 12.10 13.63 2.86
C ILE A 151 12.77 14.50 3.92
N ASP A 152 12.68 15.82 3.79
CA ASP A 152 13.32 16.78 4.69
C ASP A 152 12.87 16.59 6.13
N HIS A 153 11.57 16.36 6.35
CA HIS A 153 11.03 16.17 7.69
C HIS A 153 11.55 14.88 8.36
N ASN A 154 11.77 13.81 7.59
CA ASN A 154 12.28 12.56 8.15
C ASN A 154 13.80 12.57 8.36
N LEU A 155 14.56 13.32 7.56
CA LEU A 155 16.02 13.38 7.68
C LEU A 155 16.50 14.51 8.58
N ASN A 156 15.84 15.67 8.51
CA ASN A 156 16.24 16.91 9.16
C ASN A 156 15.03 17.61 9.80
N PRO A 157 14.31 17.00 10.75
CA PRO A 157 13.10 17.58 11.34
C PRO A 157 13.38 18.96 11.96
N GLN A 158 12.74 20.00 11.43
CA GLN A 158 12.85 21.37 11.92
C GLN A 158 11.61 21.78 12.72
N GLY A 159 11.80 22.39 13.89
CA GLY A 159 10.69 22.97 14.67
C GLY A 159 9.70 21.94 15.25
N VAL A 160 10.14 20.69 15.46
CA VAL A 160 9.28 19.61 15.97
C VAL A 160 9.96 18.87 17.11
N GLU A 161 9.27 18.78 18.23
CA GLU A 161 9.70 17.97 19.37
C GLU A 161 9.71 16.46 19.03
N PRO A 162 10.88 15.78 19.12
CA PRO A 162 10.99 14.36 18.83
C PRO A 162 10.02 13.51 19.67
N LYS A 163 9.45 12.44 19.08
CA LYS A 163 8.54 11.52 19.78
C LYS A 163 9.20 10.88 21.00
N PHE A 164 10.49 10.57 20.89
CA PHE A 164 11.29 9.90 21.91
C PHE A 164 12.47 10.77 22.30
N THR A 165 12.93 10.62 23.55
CA THR A 165 14.19 11.24 23.99
C THR A 165 15.40 10.52 23.38
N HIS A 166 16.58 11.11 23.49
CA HIS A 166 17.83 10.56 22.93
C HIS A 166 18.36 9.32 23.65
N THR A 167 17.66 8.81 24.67
CA THR A 167 18.11 7.69 25.52
C THR A 167 18.21 6.37 24.75
N ARG A 168 17.34 6.16 23.76
CA ARG A 168 17.33 4.96 22.91
C ARG A 168 16.96 5.35 21.48
N PRO A 169 17.91 5.85 20.68
CA PRO A 169 17.64 6.21 19.29
C PRO A 169 17.37 4.96 18.47
N THR A 170 16.35 5.00 17.61
CA THR A 170 15.97 3.89 16.73
C THR A 170 15.75 4.35 15.31
N ARG A 171 15.72 3.38 14.39
CA ARG A 171 15.27 3.54 13.01
C ARG A 171 14.02 2.67 12.80
N SER A 172 13.07 3.19 12.04
CA SER A 172 11.88 2.44 11.61
C SER A 172 11.92 2.21 10.11
N ILE A 173 11.51 1.02 9.68
CA ILE A 173 11.43 0.63 8.26
C ILE A 173 10.41 1.47 7.47
N GLY A 174 9.45 2.10 8.16
CA GLY A 174 8.38 2.86 7.52
C GLY A 174 8.87 4.03 6.67
N PHE A 175 9.95 4.73 7.08
CA PHE A 175 10.50 5.82 6.26
C PHE A 175 11.07 5.33 4.92
N PRO A 176 12.06 4.41 4.87
CA PRO A 176 12.60 3.95 3.60
C PRO A 176 11.54 3.25 2.73
N MET A 177 10.59 2.50 3.32
CA MET A 177 9.46 1.92 2.57
C MET A 177 8.63 2.97 1.83
N ILE A 178 8.15 3.99 2.55
CA ILE A 178 7.28 5.00 1.96
C ILE A 178 8.05 5.89 0.98
N ALA A 179 9.35 6.14 1.23
CA ALA A 179 10.21 6.82 0.27
C ALA A 179 10.32 6.06 -1.06
N ILE A 180 10.52 4.74 -1.03
CA ILE A 180 10.53 3.91 -2.24
C ILE A 180 9.19 4.01 -2.95
N ALA A 181 8.09 3.74 -2.25
CA ALA A 181 6.77 3.70 -2.85
C ALA A 181 6.39 5.04 -3.50
N THR A 182 6.56 6.16 -2.77
CA THR A 182 6.25 7.49 -3.31
C THR A 182 7.16 7.86 -4.48
N ALA A 183 8.47 7.56 -4.42
CA ALA A 183 9.37 7.83 -5.52
C ALA A 183 9.03 6.98 -6.78
N GLN A 184 8.62 5.72 -6.61
CA GLN A 184 8.17 4.87 -7.72
C GLN A 184 6.95 5.47 -8.42
N GLU A 185 5.94 5.89 -7.66
CA GLU A 185 4.74 6.55 -8.19
C GLU A 185 5.12 7.86 -8.92
N LEU A 186 5.94 8.71 -8.31
CA LEU A 186 6.34 10.00 -8.92
C LEU A 186 7.24 9.83 -10.16
N ARG A 187 8.03 8.76 -10.23
CA ARG A 187 8.77 8.41 -11.44
C ARG A 187 7.83 8.09 -12.59
N GLU A 188 6.76 7.34 -12.31
CA GLU A 188 5.77 6.93 -13.31
C GLU A 188 4.79 8.04 -13.68
N SER A 189 4.48 8.93 -12.74
CA SER A 189 3.46 9.96 -12.91
C SER A 189 4.03 11.25 -13.54
N ILE A 190 5.17 11.72 -13.04
CA ILE A 190 5.77 13.01 -13.44
C ILE A 190 7.23 12.92 -13.91
N GLY A 191 7.81 11.71 -13.97
CA GLY A 191 9.21 11.54 -14.35
C GLY A 191 10.18 12.19 -13.37
N LEU A 192 9.88 12.14 -12.06
CA LEU A 192 10.68 12.80 -11.03
C LEU A 192 12.18 12.43 -11.13
N ALA A 193 13.03 13.45 -11.33
CA ALA A 193 14.45 13.25 -11.61
C ALA A 193 15.21 12.55 -10.46
N SER A 194 14.87 12.87 -9.21
CA SER A 194 15.50 12.28 -8.01
C SER A 194 14.88 10.94 -7.59
N ALA A 195 13.90 10.42 -8.31
CA ALA A 195 13.18 9.21 -7.89
C ALA A 195 14.11 8.00 -7.71
N ASN A 196 14.97 7.73 -8.69
CA ASN A 196 15.89 6.59 -8.62
C ASN A 196 16.86 6.69 -7.43
N GLU A 197 17.37 7.89 -7.14
CA GLU A 197 18.24 8.13 -5.99
C GLU A 197 17.54 7.78 -4.66
N TRP A 198 16.29 8.22 -4.50
CA TRP A 198 15.51 7.92 -3.29
C TRP A 198 15.12 6.46 -3.17
N ILE A 199 14.83 5.81 -4.30
CA ILE A 199 14.55 4.37 -4.33
C ILE A 199 15.80 3.58 -3.92
N ASP A 200 16.96 3.91 -4.50
CA ASP A 200 18.24 3.26 -4.18
C ASP A 200 18.58 3.40 -2.70
N ARG A 201 18.47 4.62 -2.17
CA ARG A 201 18.71 4.88 -0.75
C ARG A 201 17.76 4.10 0.16
N GLY A 202 16.48 4.04 -0.18
CA GLY A 202 15.51 3.28 0.60
C GLY A 202 15.80 1.78 0.60
N ILE A 203 16.17 1.22 -0.56
CA ILE A 203 16.56 -0.19 -0.70
C ILE A 203 17.82 -0.49 0.12
N ASP A 204 18.81 0.39 0.06
CA ASP A 204 20.06 0.26 0.82
C ASP A 204 19.81 0.35 2.32
N ASP A 205 18.96 1.27 2.78
CA ASP A 205 18.57 1.38 4.20
C ASP A 205 17.86 0.10 4.68
N ILE A 206 16.93 -0.45 3.90
CA ILE A 206 16.25 -1.71 4.22
C ILE A 206 17.26 -2.87 4.31
N ARG A 207 18.11 -3.03 3.28
CA ARG A 207 19.12 -4.10 3.22
C ARG A 207 20.12 -4.02 4.35
N ARG A 208 20.61 -2.81 4.66
CA ARG A 208 21.65 -2.58 5.65
C ARG A 208 21.13 -2.70 7.07
N TYR A 209 19.98 -2.09 7.37
CA TYR A 209 19.54 -1.91 8.75
C TYR A 209 18.42 -2.85 9.15
N HIS A 210 17.48 -3.17 8.26
CA HIS A 210 16.25 -3.88 8.63
C HIS A 210 16.28 -5.37 8.28
N LEU A 211 17.00 -5.75 7.22
CA LEU A 211 17.16 -7.15 6.83
C LEU A 211 18.14 -7.86 7.78
N LYS A 212 17.73 -9.00 8.33
CA LYS A 212 18.54 -9.83 9.25
C LYS A 212 18.57 -11.29 8.79
N PRO A 213 19.44 -11.63 7.81
CA PRO A 213 19.55 -13.00 7.28
C PRO A 213 19.80 -14.06 8.36
N GLN A 214 20.60 -13.73 9.38
CA GLN A 214 20.97 -14.62 10.49
C GLN A 214 19.79 -15.08 11.36
N ILE A 215 18.68 -14.35 11.34
CA ILE A 215 17.44 -14.71 12.04
C ILE A 215 16.25 -14.75 11.08
N GLU A 216 16.49 -14.73 9.77
CA GLU A 216 15.45 -14.75 8.74
C GLU A 216 14.30 -13.77 9.06
N CYS A 217 14.63 -12.49 9.19
CA CYS A 217 13.68 -11.48 9.64
C CYS A 217 13.87 -10.14 8.93
N VAL A 218 12.75 -9.46 8.69
CA VAL A 218 12.69 -8.04 8.35
C VAL A 218 12.19 -7.29 9.58
N MET A 219 13.08 -6.53 10.21
CA MET A 219 12.82 -5.86 11.50
C MET A 219 12.06 -4.53 11.28
N GLU A 220 10.99 -4.30 12.03
CA GLU A 220 10.27 -3.00 12.03
C GLU A 220 11.14 -1.87 12.56
N THR A 221 11.72 -2.10 13.75
CA THR A 221 12.52 -1.13 14.47
C THR A 221 13.86 -1.74 14.84
N VAL A 222 14.92 -0.99 14.61
CA VAL A 222 16.29 -1.38 14.93
C VAL A 222 17.02 -0.22 15.61
N GLY A 223 18.16 -0.50 16.23
CA GLY A 223 19.05 0.54 16.73
C GLY A 223 19.62 1.39 15.59
N ILE A 224 20.27 2.50 15.93
CA ILE A 224 20.71 3.49 14.94
C ILE A 224 21.74 2.92 13.94
N HIS A 225 22.43 1.83 14.30
CA HIS A 225 23.38 1.12 13.44
C HIS A 225 22.81 -0.18 12.84
N GLY A 226 21.52 -0.45 13.02
CA GLY A 226 20.84 -1.64 12.51
C GLY A 226 20.93 -2.86 13.41
N GLU A 227 21.40 -2.71 14.64
CA GLU A 227 21.42 -3.77 15.64
C GLU A 227 20.00 -4.09 16.14
N PRO A 228 19.67 -5.38 16.38
CA PRO A 228 18.46 -5.75 17.10
C PRO A 228 18.45 -5.16 18.51
N LEU A 229 17.27 -4.80 19.01
CA LEU A 229 17.10 -4.24 20.35
C LEU A 229 16.26 -5.19 21.20
N ASP A 230 16.79 -5.60 22.37
CA ASP A 230 16.03 -6.37 23.36
C ASP A 230 15.06 -5.47 24.13
N HIS A 231 13.95 -5.13 23.48
CA HIS A 231 12.89 -4.29 23.96
C HIS A 231 11.62 -4.56 23.16
N PHE A 232 10.42 -4.30 23.73
CA PHE A 232 9.15 -4.48 23.00
C PHE A 232 9.18 -3.83 21.61
N ASP A 233 9.54 -2.55 21.52
CA ASP A 233 9.61 -1.86 20.23
C ASP A 233 10.58 -2.52 19.23
N GLY A 234 11.68 -3.09 19.71
CA GLY A 234 12.72 -3.72 18.86
C GLY A 234 12.39 -5.15 18.45
N ARG A 235 11.60 -5.86 19.25
CA ARG A 235 11.15 -7.22 18.95
C ARG A 235 9.81 -7.26 18.22
N LEU A 236 9.02 -6.19 18.28
CA LEU A 236 7.76 -6.08 17.58
C LEU A 236 7.97 -6.13 16.06
N LEU A 237 7.29 -7.05 15.40
CA LEU A 237 7.26 -7.17 13.95
C LEU A 237 5.84 -6.91 13.45
N ASN A 238 5.72 -6.25 12.30
CA ASN A 238 4.50 -6.19 11.52
C ASN A 238 4.71 -6.99 10.21
N PRO A 239 4.23 -8.23 10.13
CA PRO A 239 4.42 -9.05 8.93
C PRO A 239 3.85 -8.40 7.66
N GLY A 240 2.67 -7.78 7.74
CA GLY A 240 2.05 -7.09 6.62
C GLY A 240 2.91 -5.96 6.05
N HIS A 241 3.52 -5.16 6.92
CA HIS A 241 4.35 -4.02 6.52
C HIS A 241 5.64 -4.49 5.83
N ALA A 242 6.29 -5.51 6.37
CA ALA A 242 7.47 -6.08 5.73
C ALA A 242 7.16 -6.80 4.40
N ILE A 243 5.99 -7.43 4.28
CA ILE A 243 5.51 -8.00 3.03
C ILE A 243 5.15 -6.91 2.01
N GLU A 244 4.64 -5.75 2.46
CA GLU A 244 4.45 -4.58 1.60
C GLU A 244 5.79 -4.08 1.04
N ALA A 245 6.81 -3.94 1.90
CA ALA A 245 8.17 -3.60 1.49
C ALA A 245 8.72 -4.60 0.46
N ALA A 246 8.47 -5.90 0.68
CA ALA A 246 8.95 -6.96 -0.18
C ALA A 246 8.49 -6.78 -1.63
N TRP A 247 7.21 -6.44 -1.84
CA TRP A 247 6.70 -6.25 -3.19
C TRP A 247 7.10 -4.89 -3.80
N PHE A 248 7.38 -3.85 -3.01
CA PHE A 248 8.03 -2.64 -3.53
C PHE A 248 9.41 -2.94 -4.14
N LEU A 249 10.21 -3.78 -3.47
CA LEU A 249 11.49 -4.24 -3.99
C LEU A 249 11.30 -5.11 -5.24
N MET A 250 10.35 -6.04 -5.25
CA MET A 250 10.06 -6.85 -6.43
C MET A 250 9.59 -6.01 -7.63
N ARG A 251 8.75 -4.99 -7.41
CA ARG A 251 8.32 -4.03 -8.44
C ARG A 251 9.53 -3.29 -9.03
N GLU A 252 10.44 -2.83 -8.18
CA GLU A 252 11.66 -2.17 -8.64
C GLU A 252 12.56 -3.12 -9.43
N GLY A 253 12.74 -4.34 -8.92
CA GLY A 253 13.55 -5.35 -9.59
C GLY A 253 13.00 -5.71 -10.96
N GLN A 254 11.68 -5.84 -11.10
CA GLN A 254 11.04 -6.00 -12.39
C GLN A 254 11.34 -4.81 -13.33
N TRP A 255 11.15 -3.59 -12.86
CA TRP A 255 11.34 -2.38 -13.67
C TRP A 255 12.78 -2.27 -14.20
N ARG A 256 13.77 -2.66 -13.38
CA ARG A 256 15.20 -2.65 -13.74
C ARG A 256 15.68 -3.88 -14.51
N GLY A 257 14.89 -4.96 -14.51
CA GLY A 257 15.40 -6.29 -14.87
C GLY A 257 16.43 -6.84 -13.87
N ASP A 258 16.42 -6.35 -12.61
CA ASP A 258 17.35 -6.76 -11.55
C ASP A 258 16.80 -7.97 -10.78
N GLN A 259 17.35 -9.14 -11.09
CA GLN A 259 16.98 -10.40 -10.46
C GLN A 259 17.36 -10.47 -8.97
N GLU A 260 18.46 -9.85 -8.53
CA GLU A 260 18.83 -9.89 -7.11
C GLU A 260 17.87 -9.05 -6.27
N LEU A 261 17.34 -7.97 -6.83
CA LEU A 261 16.32 -7.19 -6.16
C LEU A 261 14.99 -7.95 -6.05
N ILE A 262 14.60 -8.69 -7.10
CA ILE A 262 13.45 -9.61 -7.06
C ILE A 262 13.68 -10.70 -6.01
N HIS A 263 14.85 -11.34 -5.99
CA HIS A 263 15.19 -12.35 -4.99
C HIS A 263 15.21 -11.79 -3.57
N THR A 264 15.66 -10.54 -3.39
CA THR A 264 15.63 -9.86 -2.09
C THR A 264 14.19 -9.73 -1.60
N GLY A 265 13.28 -9.22 -2.44
CA GLY A 265 11.86 -9.12 -2.08
C GLY A 265 11.24 -10.50 -1.82
N CYS A 266 11.56 -11.52 -2.62
CA CYS A 266 11.13 -12.90 -2.38
C CYS A 266 11.59 -13.44 -1.01
N ARG A 267 12.85 -13.21 -0.61
CA ARG A 267 13.34 -13.60 0.73
C ARG A 267 12.57 -12.90 1.85
N MET A 268 12.32 -11.60 1.69
CA MET A 268 11.53 -10.83 2.66
C MET A 268 10.12 -11.40 2.81
N LEU A 269 9.46 -11.74 1.69
CA LEU A 269 8.17 -12.41 1.69
C LEU A 269 8.24 -13.76 2.40
N ASP A 270 9.20 -14.63 2.06
CA ASP A 270 9.36 -15.95 2.67
C ASP A 270 9.48 -15.87 4.19
N TRP A 271 10.41 -15.04 4.67
CA TRP A 271 10.67 -14.87 6.10
C TRP A 271 9.45 -14.36 6.86
N MET A 272 8.74 -13.39 6.28
CA MET A 272 7.62 -12.77 6.95
C MET A 272 6.31 -13.55 6.79
N TRP A 273 6.18 -14.38 5.75
CA TRP A 273 5.12 -15.38 5.64
C TRP A 273 5.20 -16.36 6.81
N HIS A 274 6.38 -16.96 7.05
CA HIS A 274 6.57 -17.93 8.14
C HIS A 274 6.33 -17.35 9.54
N ARG A 275 6.49 -16.03 9.70
CA ARG A 275 6.25 -15.34 10.98
C ARG A 275 4.82 -14.82 11.12
N GLY A 276 4.20 -14.43 10.01
CA GLY A 276 2.92 -13.75 10.01
C GLY A 276 1.72 -14.64 9.75
N TRP A 277 1.86 -15.71 8.98
CA TRP A 277 0.75 -16.60 8.68
C TRP A 277 0.33 -17.38 9.93
N ASP A 278 -0.96 -17.32 10.26
CA ASP A 278 -1.52 -18.05 11.39
C ASP A 278 -1.90 -19.47 10.97
N GLU A 279 -1.08 -20.44 11.35
CA GLU A 279 -1.32 -21.85 11.06
C GLU A 279 -2.61 -22.41 11.71
N THR A 280 -3.20 -21.70 12.68
CA THR A 280 -4.44 -22.15 13.36
C THR A 280 -5.70 -21.67 12.65
N HIS A 281 -5.78 -20.37 12.33
CA HIS A 281 -6.99 -19.75 11.78
C HIS A 281 -6.83 -19.23 10.35
N GLY A 282 -5.65 -19.32 9.77
CA GLY A 282 -5.30 -18.67 8.51
C GLY A 282 -5.18 -17.14 8.64
N GLY A 283 -4.73 -16.52 7.56
CA GLY A 283 -4.56 -15.07 7.48
C GLY A 283 -3.34 -14.56 8.24
N ILE A 284 -2.86 -13.39 7.82
CA ILE A 284 -1.70 -12.74 8.40
C ILE A 284 -2.08 -12.06 9.72
N LEU A 285 -1.38 -12.42 10.80
CA LEU A 285 -1.42 -11.76 12.10
C LEU A 285 -0.91 -10.32 11.96
N TYR A 286 -1.46 -9.41 12.75
CA TYR A 286 -1.12 -8.00 12.60
C TYR A 286 0.24 -7.66 13.21
N PHE A 287 0.53 -8.18 14.40
CA PHE A 287 1.82 -8.05 15.05
C PHE A 287 2.27 -9.38 15.66
N VAL A 288 3.58 -9.62 15.63
CA VAL A 288 4.23 -10.77 16.28
C VAL A 288 5.54 -10.33 16.93
N ASP A 289 6.05 -11.09 17.89
CA ASP A 289 7.38 -10.87 18.48
C ASP A 289 8.41 -11.71 17.73
N VAL A 290 9.60 -11.16 17.46
CA VAL A 290 10.69 -11.85 16.75
C VAL A 290 11.13 -13.14 17.43
N ASP A 291 11.08 -13.20 18.77
CA ASP A 291 11.49 -14.34 19.59
C ASP A 291 10.28 -15.18 20.06
N GLY A 292 9.06 -14.84 19.62
CA GLY A 292 7.83 -15.54 19.98
C GLY A 292 7.28 -15.21 21.37
N HIS A 293 7.74 -14.12 22.00
CA HIS A 293 7.13 -13.63 23.24
C HIS A 293 5.76 -12.98 22.99
N SER A 294 5.03 -12.67 24.07
CA SER A 294 3.84 -11.81 23.97
C SER A 294 4.25 -10.37 23.62
N VAL A 295 3.52 -9.76 22.68
CA VAL A 295 3.68 -8.34 22.34
C VAL A 295 2.78 -7.44 23.20
N GLN A 296 3.06 -6.14 23.24
CA GLN A 296 2.33 -5.17 24.06
C GLN A 296 0.99 -4.74 23.43
N GLU A 297 0.86 -4.86 22.11
CA GLU A 297 -0.34 -4.52 21.35
C GLU A 297 -1.43 -5.56 21.63
N TYR A 298 -2.47 -5.20 22.38
CA TYR A 298 -3.55 -6.14 22.76
C TYR A 298 -4.39 -6.63 21.56
N TRP A 299 -4.22 -6.03 20.38
CA TRP A 299 -4.89 -6.37 19.13
C TRP A 299 -3.95 -7.06 18.12
N HIS A 300 -2.80 -7.57 18.57
CA HIS A 300 -1.74 -8.13 17.73
C HIS A 300 -2.17 -9.30 16.84
N ASP A 301 -3.08 -10.14 17.32
CA ASP A 301 -3.53 -11.33 16.62
C ASP A 301 -4.75 -11.12 15.71
N MET A 302 -5.31 -9.90 15.74
CA MET A 302 -6.42 -9.52 14.86
C MET A 302 -6.01 -9.59 13.39
N LYS A 303 -7.01 -9.81 12.53
CA LYS A 303 -6.83 -9.84 11.08
C LYS A 303 -7.31 -8.52 10.51
N PHE A 304 -6.36 -7.65 10.22
CA PHE A 304 -6.63 -6.39 9.53
C PHE A 304 -6.71 -6.66 8.03
N TRP A 305 -7.50 -5.86 7.30
CA TRP A 305 -7.69 -6.06 5.85
C TRP A 305 -6.40 -5.83 5.05
N TRP A 306 -5.64 -4.79 5.40
CA TRP A 306 -4.52 -4.33 4.59
C TRP A 306 -3.34 -5.32 4.56
N PRO A 307 -2.89 -5.97 5.66
CA PRO A 307 -1.84 -6.98 5.58
C PRO A 307 -2.19 -8.12 4.63
N GLN A 308 -3.48 -8.49 4.55
CA GLN A 308 -3.94 -9.51 3.61
C GLN A 308 -3.86 -9.00 2.18
N ASN A 309 -4.29 -7.76 1.93
CA ASN A 309 -4.18 -7.14 0.61
C ASN A 309 -2.73 -7.09 0.11
N GLU A 310 -1.79 -6.66 0.96
CA GLU A 310 -0.37 -6.61 0.60
C GLU A 310 0.23 -7.99 0.36
N THR A 311 -0.22 -9.00 1.11
CA THR A 311 0.23 -10.39 0.94
C THR A 311 -0.32 -11.01 -0.34
N ILE A 312 -1.55 -10.68 -0.73
CA ILE A 312 -2.13 -11.07 -2.03
C ILE A 312 -1.28 -10.48 -3.17
N ILE A 313 -0.90 -9.19 -3.10
CA ILE A 313 -0.02 -8.55 -4.09
C ILE A 313 1.33 -9.26 -4.13
N ALA A 314 1.99 -9.40 -2.98
CA ALA A 314 3.35 -9.91 -2.89
C ALA A 314 3.47 -11.36 -3.39
N THR A 315 2.56 -12.24 -2.97
CA THR A 315 2.55 -13.65 -3.40
C THR A 315 2.29 -13.79 -4.90
N LEU A 316 1.36 -13.00 -5.45
CA LEU A 316 1.10 -13.01 -6.89
C LEU A 316 2.29 -12.47 -7.69
N MET A 317 2.89 -11.37 -7.23
CA MET A 317 4.05 -10.75 -7.86
C MET A 317 5.25 -11.71 -7.83
N ALA A 318 5.53 -12.33 -6.69
CA ALA A 318 6.60 -13.32 -6.57
C ALA A 318 6.39 -14.51 -7.53
N TYR A 319 5.17 -15.05 -7.61
CA TYR A 319 4.85 -16.12 -8.56
C TYR A 319 5.09 -15.69 -10.01
N THR A 320 4.54 -14.56 -10.40
CA THR A 320 4.60 -14.08 -11.79
C THR A 320 5.96 -13.50 -12.18
N LEU A 321 6.88 -13.26 -11.24
CA LEU A 321 8.27 -12.88 -11.55
C LEU A 321 9.21 -14.08 -11.61
N THR A 322 8.93 -15.13 -10.84
CA THR A 322 9.88 -16.25 -10.65
C THR A 322 9.40 -17.56 -11.27
N GLY A 323 8.11 -17.70 -11.56
CA GLY A 323 7.48 -18.97 -11.93
C GLY A 323 7.42 -20.00 -10.81
N ASN A 324 7.88 -19.69 -9.59
CA ASN A 324 7.97 -20.66 -8.49
C ASN A 324 6.57 -21.04 -7.97
N PRO A 325 6.17 -22.33 -8.05
CA PRO A 325 4.82 -22.77 -7.71
C PRO A 325 4.45 -22.57 -6.23
N ARG A 326 5.43 -22.46 -5.31
CA ARG A 326 5.17 -22.18 -3.89
C ARG A 326 4.42 -20.86 -3.72
N TYR A 327 4.81 -19.81 -4.44
CA TYR A 327 4.14 -18.52 -4.34
C TYR A 327 2.72 -18.55 -4.90
N LEU A 328 2.44 -19.37 -5.91
CA LEU A 328 1.08 -19.58 -6.37
C LEU A 328 0.22 -20.29 -5.32
N GLN A 329 0.80 -21.27 -4.61
CA GLN A 329 0.11 -21.94 -3.51
C GLN A 329 -0.18 -20.99 -2.35
N TRP A 330 0.80 -20.17 -1.94
CA TRP A 330 0.60 -19.13 -0.93
C TRP A 330 -0.40 -18.08 -1.37
N HIS A 331 -0.35 -17.65 -2.64
CA HIS A 331 -1.34 -16.75 -3.20
C HIS A 331 -2.75 -17.33 -3.09
N GLN A 332 -2.94 -18.60 -3.46
CA GLN A 332 -4.23 -19.26 -3.31
C GLN A 332 -4.70 -19.27 -1.84
N GLN A 333 -3.81 -19.61 -0.90
CA GLN A 333 -4.14 -19.65 0.53
C GLN A 333 -4.59 -18.28 1.06
N ILE A 334 -3.82 -17.22 0.82
CA ILE A 334 -4.17 -15.88 1.30
C ILE A 334 -5.39 -15.32 0.55
N HIS A 335 -5.49 -15.55 -0.76
CA HIS A 335 -6.62 -15.10 -1.57
C HIS A 335 -7.92 -15.72 -1.05
N ASP A 336 -8.00 -17.05 -1.01
CA ASP A 336 -9.22 -17.76 -0.64
C ASP A 336 -9.65 -17.38 0.77
N TRP A 337 -8.69 -17.35 1.70
CA TRP A 337 -8.97 -16.98 3.07
C TRP A 337 -9.45 -15.53 3.18
N ALA A 338 -8.78 -14.56 2.55
CA ALA A 338 -9.20 -13.16 2.65
C ALA A 338 -10.58 -12.92 2.01
N TYR A 339 -10.82 -13.50 0.83
CA TYR A 339 -12.09 -13.37 0.11
C TYR A 339 -13.24 -14.17 0.75
N SER A 340 -12.97 -15.15 1.62
CA SER A 340 -14.02 -15.82 2.40
C SER A 340 -14.42 -15.09 3.68
N HIS A 341 -13.59 -14.15 4.18
CA HIS A 341 -13.79 -13.52 5.50
C HIS A 341 -14.07 -12.02 5.45
N PHE A 342 -13.45 -11.27 4.54
CA PHE A 342 -13.53 -9.81 4.52
C PHE A 342 -14.68 -9.22 3.70
N PRO A 343 -15.02 -9.71 2.49
CA PRO A 343 -16.08 -9.12 1.68
C PRO A 343 -17.42 -9.08 2.41
N ASP A 344 -18.15 -7.97 2.27
CA ASP A 344 -19.53 -7.83 2.73
C ASP A 344 -20.48 -7.90 1.52
N PRO A 345 -20.98 -9.09 1.14
CA PRO A 345 -21.83 -9.25 -0.04
C PRO A 345 -23.17 -8.51 0.07
N GLN A 346 -23.55 -8.02 1.25
CA GLN A 346 -24.80 -7.29 1.46
C GLN A 346 -24.68 -5.81 1.11
N HIS A 347 -23.55 -5.17 1.41
CA HIS A 347 -23.38 -3.72 1.26
C HIS A 347 -22.18 -3.32 0.39
N GLY A 348 -21.41 -4.29 -0.08
CA GLY A 348 -20.19 -4.07 -0.84
C GLY A 348 -19.00 -3.65 0.02
N GLU A 349 -17.82 -3.60 -0.61
CA GLU A 349 -16.54 -3.45 0.08
C GLU A 349 -16.25 -4.59 1.08
N TRP A 350 -15.09 -4.54 1.69
CA TRP A 350 -14.62 -5.37 2.78
C TRP A 350 -14.83 -4.71 4.15
N PHE A 351 -15.02 -5.54 5.17
CA PHE A 351 -14.74 -5.13 6.54
C PHE A 351 -13.27 -4.73 6.71
N GLY A 352 -12.97 -3.93 7.74
CA GLY A 352 -11.59 -3.59 8.07
C GLY A 352 -10.91 -4.54 9.05
N TYR A 353 -11.67 -5.06 10.00
CA TYR A 353 -11.11 -5.61 11.24
C TYR A 353 -11.86 -6.87 11.64
N LEU A 354 -11.13 -7.98 11.68
CA LEU A 354 -11.63 -9.26 12.16
C LEU A 354 -10.88 -9.66 13.43
N HIS A 355 -11.54 -10.46 14.26
CA HIS A 355 -10.87 -11.21 15.32
C HIS A 355 -9.93 -12.25 14.71
N ARG A 356 -9.06 -12.85 15.54
CA ARG A 356 -8.08 -13.85 15.09
C ARG A 356 -8.73 -15.02 14.34
N ASP A 357 -9.92 -15.44 14.77
CA ASP A 357 -10.68 -16.54 14.17
C ASP A 357 -11.36 -16.19 12.84
N GLY A 358 -11.23 -14.95 12.36
CA GLY A 358 -11.85 -14.46 11.14
C GLY A 358 -13.27 -13.93 11.31
N SER A 359 -13.84 -13.93 12.52
CA SER A 359 -15.14 -13.29 12.78
C SER A 359 -15.04 -11.75 12.76
N VAL A 360 -16.09 -11.07 12.30
CA VAL A 360 -16.11 -9.60 12.19
C VAL A 360 -16.01 -8.96 13.58
N SER A 361 -14.94 -8.18 13.79
CA SER A 361 -14.73 -7.44 15.04
C SER A 361 -15.35 -6.04 14.98
N SER A 362 -15.26 -5.39 13.82
CA SER A 362 -15.85 -4.08 13.59
C SER A 362 -16.55 -4.04 12.25
N GLN A 363 -17.78 -3.51 12.26
CA GLN A 363 -18.61 -3.36 11.07
C GLN A 363 -18.28 -2.10 10.26
N LEU A 364 -17.29 -1.30 10.68
CA LEU A 364 -16.86 -0.11 9.96
C LEU A 364 -16.29 -0.46 8.58
N LYS A 365 -16.76 0.25 7.55
CA LYS A 365 -16.19 0.19 6.20
C LYS A 365 -15.05 1.17 6.01
N GLY A 366 -15.03 2.25 6.79
CA GLY A 366 -13.96 3.24 6.77
C GLY A 366 -13.79 4.02 8.07
N GLY A 367 -12.74 4.82 8.11
CA GLY A 367 -12.45 5.76 9.19
C GLY A 367 -11.13 6.47 8.96
N LEU A 368 -10.48 6.92 10.04
CA LEU A 368 -9.18 7.61 9.93
C LEU A 368 -8.06 6.76 9.33
N TRP A 369 -8.17 5.44 9.41
CA TRP A 369 -7.12 4.49 8.99
C TRP A 369 -7.51 3.66 7.76
N LYS A 370 -8.80 3.32 7.61
CA LYS A 370 -9.34 2.58 6.45
C LYS A 370 -10.07 3.50 5.48
N GLY A 371 -9.77 3.33 4.20
CA GLY A 371 -10.29 4.11 3.09
C GLY A 371 -9.96 3.41 1.77
N PRO A 372 -10.37 3.97 0.63
CA PRO A 372 -10.17 3.40 -0.70
C PRO A 372 -8.70 3.51 -1.14
N PHE A 373 -7.84 2.68 -0.55
CA PHE A 373 -6.42 2.60 -0.88
C PHE A 373 -5.96 1.15 -1.00
N HIS A 374 -5.74 0.43 0.11
CA HIS A 374 -5.14 -0.91 0.08
C HIS A 374 -5.96 -1.94 -0.72
N LEU A 375 -7.28 -2.03 -0.48
CA LEU A 375 -8.15 -2.95 -1.22
C LEU A 375 -8.21 -2.62 -2.72
N PRO A 376 -8.60 -1.41 -3.14
CA PRO A 376 -8.66 -1.10 -4.57
C PRO A 376 -7.29 -1.11 -5.25
N ARG A 377 -6.20 -0.75 -4.55
CA ARG A 377 -4.83 -0.89 -5.06
C ARG A 377 -4.47 -2.34 -5.28
N MET A 378 -4.76 -3.22 -4.32
CA MET A 378 -4.53 -4.67 -4.49
C MET A 378 -5.30 -5.20 -5.69
N GLN A 379 -6.58 -4.88 -5.81
CA GLN A 379 -7.39 -5.31 -6.95
C GLN A 379 -6.80 -4.79 -8.27
N LEU A 380 -6.43 -3.50 -8.33
CA LEU A 380 -5.83 -2.91 -9.53
C LEU A 380 -4.49 -3.55 -9.90
N VAL A 381 -3.57 -3.66 -8.94
CA VAL A 381 -2.23 -4.23 -9.14
C VAL A 381 -2.32 -5.69 -9.56
N CYS A 382 -3.13 -6.50 -8.86
CA CYS A 382 -3.31 -7.91 -9.20
C CYS A 382 -3.97 -8.09 -10.57
N TRP A 383 -5.00 -7.29 -10.89
CA TRP A 383 -5.64 -7.32 -12.21
C TRP A 383 -4.63 -6.99 -13.32
N LYS A 384 -3.93 -5.86 -13.22
CA LYS A 384 -2.90 -5.43 -14.17
C LYS A 384 -1.83 -6.49 -14.36
N ARG A 385 -1.37 -7.08 -13.24
CA ARG A 385 -0.33 -8.10 -13.26
C ARG A 385 -0.76 -9.38 -13.96
N LEU A 386 -1.96 -9.88 -13.67
CA LEU A 386 -2.51 -11.06 -14.33
C LEU A 386 -2.76 -10.82 -15.82
N ALA A 387 -3.23 -9.63 -16.19
CA ALA A 387 -3.44 -9.27 -17.59
C ALA A 387 -2.11 -9.29 -18.37
N GLN A 388 -1.06 -8.72 -17.78
CA GLN A 388 0.29 -8.76 -18.34
C GLN A 388 0.82 -10.19 -18.42
N TRP A 389 0.70 -10.97 -17.35
CA TRP A 389 1.12 -12.38 -17.30
C TRP A 389 0.42 -13.24 -18.36
N LYS A 390 -0.88 -13.00 -18.63
CA LYS A 390 -1.64 -13.69 -19.68
C LYS A 390 -1.05 -13.45 -21.07
N ILE A 391 -0.62 -12.22 -21.34
CA ILE A 391 0.02 -11.83 -22.61
C ILE A 391 1.39 -12.51 -22.72
N GLU A 392 2.24 -12.39 -21.70
CA GLU A 392 3.59 -12.97 -21.65
C GLU A 392 3.56 -14.49 -21.82
N SER A 393 2.69 -15.18 -21.08
CA SER A 393 2.53 -16.64 -21.15
C SER A 393 2.07 -17.12 -22.52
N SER A 394 1.23 -16.34 -23.20
CA SER A 394 0.76 -16.67 -24.56
C SER A 394 1.87 -16.49 -25.59
N GLN A 395 2.71 -15.47 -25.43
CA GLN A 395 3.86 -15.23 -26.32
C GLN A 395 4.92 -16.32 -26.16
N SER A 396 5.26 -16.71 -24.93
CA SER A 396 6.20 -17.82 -24.67
C SER A 396 5.70 -19.14 -25.27
N ALA A 397 4.41 -19.49 -25.08
CA ALA A 397 3.84 -20.70 -25.64
C ALA A 397 3.82 -20.72 -27.18
N ASN A 398 3.71 -19.55 -27.83
CA ASN A 398 3.80 -19.44 -29.28
C ASN A 398 5.24 -19.52 -29.79
N ALA A 399 6.21 -18.96 -29.06
CA ALA A 399 7.63 -19.07 -29.38
C ALA A 399 8.13 -20.51 -29.31
N GLU A 400 7.69 -21.28 -28.31
CA GLU A 400 8.00 -22.71 -28.18
C GLU A 400 7.39 -23.56 -29.31
N ARG A 401 6.19 -23.22 -29.80
CA ARG A 401 5.56 -23.90 -30.96
C ARG A 401 6.18 -23.52 -32.30
N GLY A 402 6.72 -22.31 -32.43
CA GLY A 402 7.42 -21.84 -33.63
C GLY A 402 8.85 -22.38 -33.79
N HIS A 403 9.34 -23.17 -32.82
CA HIS A 403 10.65 -23.81 -32.83
C HIS A 403 10.57 -25.34 -32.98
N ASP A 404 9.45 -25.89 -33.45
CA ASP A 404 9.37 -27.29 -33.86
C ASP A 404 10.10 -27.48 -35.22
N PRO A 405 11.29 -28.12 -35.26
CA PRO A 405 12.03 -28.34 -36.50
C PRO A 405 11.35 -29.37 -37.42
N GLN A 406 10.24 -29.98 -37.01
CA GLN A 406 9.54 -31.01 -37.80
C GLN A 406 8.38 -30.50 -38.66
N SER A 407 8.14 -29.18 -38.74
CA SER A 407 7.09 -28.64 -39.63
C SER A 407 7.55 -28.27 -41.06
N LEU A 408 8.80 -28.59 -41.41
CA LEU A 408 9.33 -28.49 -42.78
C LEU A 408 9.82 -29.86 -43.25
N LEU A 409 8.90 -30.81 -43.46
CA LEU A 409 9.13 -31.99 -44.31
C LEU A 409 7.86 -32.34 -45.09
#